data_AF-A0A2D0HLE3-F1
#
_entry.id   AF-A0A2D0HLE3-F1
#
_cell.length_a   1.000
_cell.length_b   1.000
_cell.length_c   1.000
_cell.angle_alpha   90.00
_cell.angle_beta   90.00
_cell.angle_gamma   90.00
#
_symmetry.space_group_name_H-M   'P 1'
#
loop_
_entity.id
_entity.type
_entity.pdbx_description
1 polymer ?
#
loop_
_entity_poly.entity_id
_entity_poly.type
_entity_poly.pdbx_seq_one_letter_code
_entity_poly.pdbx_strand_id
1 'polypeptide(L)' 'MTTTLQRRESANVWDRFCEWITSTNNRIYIGWFGVVMIPTLL' A
#
# COMPACT_ATOMS: atom_id res chain seq x y z
N MET A 1 -11.54 15.09 -16.17
CA MET A 1 -10.54 15.99 -15.54
C MET A 1 -10.28 15.48 -14.14
N THR A 2 -9.20 14.73 -13.94
CA THR A 2 -8.69 14.37 -12.61
C THR A 2 -7.21 14.12 -12.78
N THR A 3 -6.44 15.19 -12.67
CA THR A 3 -4.97 15.16 -12.67
C THR A 3 -4.55 14.50 -11.37
N THR A 4 -4.28 13.20 -11.40
CA THR A 4 -3.64 12.50 -10.28
C THR A 4 -2.26 13.10 -10.12
N LEU A 5 -2.09 13.87 -9.04
CA LEU A 5 -0.83 14.47 -8.63
C LEU A 5 0.21 13.36 -8.51
N GLN A 6 1.03 13.18 -9.54
CA GLN A 6 2.23 12.37 -9.49
C GLN A 6 3.28 13.14 -8.67
N ARG A 7 3.00 13.28 -7.37
CA ARG A 7 3.92 13.85 -6.39
C ARG A 7 5.05 12.85 -6.22
N ARG A 8 6.05 12.97 -7.09
CA ARG A 8 7.38 12.42 -6.88
C ARG A 8 8.05 13.23 -5.77
N GLU A 9 7.47 13.20 -4.57
CA GLU A 9 8.27 13.43 -3.38
C GLU A 9 9.08 12.18 -3.16
N SER A 10 10.37 12.35 -2.94
CA SER A 10 11.34 11.34 -2.53
C SER A 10 10.68 10.30 -1.62
N ALA A 11 10.27 9.16 -2.17
CA ALA A 11 9.34 8.25 -1.50
C ALA A 11 9.90 7.89 -0.13
N ASN A 12 9.32 8.50 0.90
CA ASN A 12 9.67 8.25 2.28
C ASN A 12 9.45 6.75 2.51
N VAL A 13 10.18 6.13 3.44
CA VAL A 13 10.03 4.68 3.71
C VAL A 13 8.55 4.33 3.94
N TRP A 14 7.81 5.28 4.54
CA TRP A 14 6.38 5.20 4.73
C TRP A 14 5.55 5.18 3.44
N ASP A 15 5.89 6.00 2.44
CA ASP A 15 5.15 6.02 1.17
C ASP A 15 5.37 4.71 0.39
N ARG A 16 6.61 4.20 0.39
CA ARG A 16 6.91 2.89 -0.20
C ARG A 16 6.17 1.75 0.48
N PHE A 17 6.00 1.84 1.79
CA PHE A 17 5.21 0.88 2.56
C PHE A 17 3.72 0.95 2.20
N CYS A 18 3.16 2.16 2.07
CA CYS A 18 1.78 2.35 1.63
C CYS A 18 1.55 1.79 0.21
N GLU A 19 2.47 2.07 -0.72
CA GLU A 19 2.43 1.53 -2.09
C GLU A 19 2.55 0.00 -2.09
N TRP A 20 3.41 -0.57 -1.24
CA TRP A 20 3.59 -2.02 -1.15
C TRP A 20 2.35 -2.72 -0.59
N ILE A 21 1.75 -2.21 0.49
CA ILE A 21 0.53 -2.79 1.08
C ILE A 21 -0.62 -2.80 0.06
N THR A 22 -0.74 -1.71 -0.72
CA THR A 22 -1.83 -1.52 -1.68
C THR A 22 -1.52 -2.06 -3.07
N SER A 23 -0.35 -2.66 -3.27
CA SER A 23 0.06 -3.24 -4.55
C SER A 23 -0.77 -4.48 -4.90
N THR A 24 -1.30 -4.49 -6.12
CA THR A 24 -2.02 -5.63 -6.73
C THR A 24 -1.07 -6.67 -7.34
N ASN A 25 0.24 -6.40 -7.38
CA ASN A 25 1.26 -7.36 -7.82
C ASN A 25 1.65 -8.35 -6.72
N ASN A 26 1.18 -8.15 -5.48
CA ASN A 26 1.38 -9.12 -4.42
C ASN A 26 0.56 -10.39 -4.72
N ARG A 27 1.15 -11.57 -4.49
CA ARG A 27 0.50 -12.87 -4.76
C ARG A 27 -0.85 -13.02 -4.05
N ILE A 28 -0.95 -12.41 -2.87
CA ILE A 28 -2.18 -12.20 -2.10
C ILE A 28 -2.26 -10.70 -1.83
N TYR A 29 -3.40 -10.08 -2.18
CA TYR A 29 -3.63 -8.68 -1.89
C TYR A 29 -3.78 -8.47 -0.37
N ILE A 30 -3.02 -7.52 0.17
CA ILE A 30 -3.00 -7.22 1.61
C ILE A 30 -4.00 -6.09 1.89
N GLY A 31 -3.75 -4.90 1.33
CA GLY A 31 -4.53 -3.70 1.65
C GLY A 31 -4.48 -3.33 3.15
N TRP A 32 -5.13 -2.24 3.53
CA TRP A 32 -5.14 -1.81 4.94
C TRP A 32 -5.86 -2.79 5.86
N PHE A 33 -6.87 -3.50 5.35
CA PHE A 33 -7.57 -4.52 6.11
C PHE A 33 -6.69 -5.74 6.40
N GLY A 34 -5.86 -6.17 5.44
CA GLY A 34 -4.94 -7.29 5.62
C GLY A 34 -3.91 -7.08 6.73
N VAL A 35 -3.49 -5.82 6.97
CA VAL A 35 -2.55 -5.47 8.05
C VAL A 35 -3.09 -5.85 9.43
N VAL A 36 -4.40 -5.70 9.67
CA VAL A 36 -5.05 -6.10 10.93
C VAL A 36 -5.46 -7.57 10.89
N MET A 37 -5.94 -8.03 9.75
CA MET A 37 -6.45 -9.40 9.58
C MET A 37 -5.37 -10.46 9.80
N ILE A 38 -4.17 -10.28 9.24
CA ILE A 38 -3.07 -11.27 9.32
C ILE A 38 -2.68 -11.55 10.78
N PRO A 39 -2.41 -10.56 11.65
CA PRO A 39 -2.15 -10.80 13.07
C PRO A 39 -3.33 -11.40 13.85
N THR A 40 -4.58 -11.21 13.41
CA THR A 40 -5.76 -11.71 14.14
C THR A 40 -6.20 -13.13 13.76
N LEU A 41 -5.80 -13.60 12.58
CA LEU A 41 -6.13 -14.93 12.07
C LEU A 41 -4.99 -15.95 12.28
N LEU A 42 -3.79 -15.49 12.65
CA LEU A 42 -2.64 -16.30 13.05
C LEU A 42 -2.71 -16.62 14.54
#